data_AF-A0A316LUB3-F1
#
_entry.id   AF-A0A316LUB3-F1
#
_cell.length_a   1.000
_cell.length_b   1.000
_cell.length_c   1.000
_cell.angle_alpha   90.00
_cell.angle_beta   90.00
_cell.angle_gamma   90.00
#
_symmetry.space_group_name_H-M   'P 1'
#
loop_
_entity.id
_entity.type
_entity.pdbx_description
1 polymer ?
#
loop_
_entity_poly.entity_id
_entity_poly.type
_entity_poly.pdbx_seq_one_letter_code
_entity_poly.pdbx_strand_id
1 'polypeptide(L)' 'STVIFCHNIGLTYVSCSPFRVPIARLAAAHAVVLNK' A
#
# COMPACT_ATOMS: atom_id res chain seq x y z
N SER A 1 -3.16 4.86 -6.66
CA SER A 1 -3.17 4.93 -5.18
C SER A 1 -1.75 4.99 -4.65
N THR A 2 -1.45 5.95 -3.78
CA THR A 2 -0.10 6.19 -3.24
C THR A 2 0.58 4.94 -2.70
N VAL A 3 -0.15 4.03 -2.04
CA VAL A 3 0.39 2.77 -1.52
C VAL A 3 0.94 1.84 -2.61
N ILE A 4 0.29 1.75 -3.77
CA ILE A 4 0.73 0.91 -4.90
C ILE A 4 2.00 1.49 -5.52
N PHE A 5 2.04 2.81 -5.70
CA PHE A 5 3.23 3.51 -6.19
C PHE A 5 4.40 3.37 -5.21
N CYS A 6 4.16 3.53 -3.91
CA CYS A 6 5.18 3.33 -2.88
C CYS A 6 5.72 1.89 -2.89
N HIS A 7 4.85 0.90 -3.03
CA HIS A 7 5.26 -0.50 -3.16
C HIS A 7 6.14 -0.75 -4.39
N ASN A 8 5.81 -0.17 -5.55
CA ASN A 8 6.60 -0.29 -6.77
C ASN A 8 7.99 0.33 -6.66
N ILE A 9 8.17 1.34 -5.80
CA ILE A 9 9.47 1.97 -5.52
C ILE A 9 10.28 1.16 -4.47
N GLY A 10 9.69 0.11 -3.90
CA GLY A 10 10.33 -0.72 -2.87
C GLY A 10 10.22 -0.17 -1.46
N LEU A 11 9.27 0.73 -1.19
CA LEU A 11 8.99 1.19 0.17
C LEU A 11 8.28 0.08 0.96
N THR A 12 8.81 -0.24 2.14
CA THR A 12 8.29 -1.28 3.03
C THR A 12 7.31 -0.76 4.07
N TYR A 13 7.15 0.56 4.16
CA TYR A 13 6.33 1.23 5.17
C TYR A 13 5.55 2.40 4.59
N VAL A 14 4.29 2.55 5.04
CA VAL A 14 3.43 3.68 4.74
C VAL A 14 2.72 4.15 6.01
N SER A 15 2.65 5.47 6.19
CA SER A 15 1.91 6.10 7.30
C SER A 15 0.63 6.76 6.76
N CYS A 16 -0.48 6.55 7.46
CA CYS A 16 -1.80 7.04 7.09
C CYS A 16 -2.57 7.47 8.34
N SER A 17 -3.60 8.31 8.17
CA SER A 17 -4.53 8.60 9.27
C SER A 17 -5.22 7.31 9.75
N PRO A 18 -5.63 7.22 11.03
CA PRO A 18 -6.19 6.00 11.63
C PRO A 18 -7.34 5.39 10.83
N PHE A 19 -8.22 6.24 10.30
CA PHE A 19 -9.38 5.85 9.49
C PHE A 19 -9.00 5.21 8.15
N ARG A 20 -7.79 5.46 7.63
CA ARG A 20 -7.30 4.95 6.34
C ARG A 20 -6.41 3.72 6.49
N VAL A 21 -6.07 3.30 7.71
CA VAL A 21 -5.20 2.11 7.95
C VAL A 21 -5.78 0.83 7.32
N PRO A 22 -7.10 0.52 7.44
CA PRO A 22 -7.65 -0.68 6.80
C PRO A 22 -7.56 -0.63 5.28
N ILE A 23 -7.81 0.55 4.69
CA ILE A 23 -7.74 0.79 3.24
C ILE A 23 -6.30 0.66 2.75
N ALA A 24 -5.33 1.20 3.50
CA ALA A 24 -3.91 1.10 3.17
C ALA A 24 -3.42 -0.35 3.18
N ARG A 25 -3.88 -1.18 4.12
CA ARG A 25 -3.59 -2.63 4.12
C ARG A 25 -4.16 -3.34 2.91
N LEU A 26 -5.43 -3.08 2.56
CA LEU A 26 -6.05 -3.68 1.38
C LEU A 26 -5.30 -3.29 0.10
N ALA A 27 -4.94 -2.00 -0.04
CA ALA A 27 -4.18 -1.51 -1.17
C ALA A 27 -2.77 -2.11 -1.24
N ALA A 28 -2.11 -2.33 -0.10
CA ALA A 28 -0.81 -3.01 -0.05
C ALA A 28 -0.92 -4.48 -0.49
N ALA A 29 -1.97 -5.20 -0.08
CA ALA A 29 -2.23 -6.56 -0.54
C ALA A 29 -2.46 -6.61 -2.06
N HIS A 30 -3.27 -5.68 -2.61
CA HIS A 30 -3.44 -5.56 -4.06
C HIS A 30 -2.12 -5.25 -4.78
N ALA A 31 -1.27 -4.39 -4.23
CA ALA A 31 0.02 -4.05 -4.83
C ALA A 31 0.92 -5.28 -4.99
N VAL A 32 0.93 -6.18 -3.99
CA VAL A 32 1.69 -7.44 -4.04
C VAL A 32 1.09 -8.43 -5.04
N VAL A 33 -0.24 -8.51 -5.12
CA VAL A 33 -0.92 -9.42 -6.07
C VAL A 33 -0.72 -8.98 -7.52
N LEU A 34 -0.67 -7.67 -7.78
CA LEU A 34 -0.50 -7.10 -9.12
C LEU A 34 0.96 -7.05 -9.59
N ASN A 35 1.95 -6.97 -8.70
CA ASN A 35 3.39 -7.02 -9.04
C ASN A 35 3.93 -8.47 -9.10
N LYS A 36 3.11 -9.39 -9.59
CA LYS A 36 3.47 -10.80 -9.74
C LYS A 36 3.85 -11.13 -11.17
#